data_AF-A0A8J3Z8I4-F1
#
_entry.id   AF-A0A8J3Z8I4-F1
#
_cell.length_a   1.000
_cell.length_b   1.000
_cell.length_c   1.000
_cell.angle_alpha   90.00
_cell.angle_beta   90.00
_cell.angle_gamma   90.00
#
_symmetry.space_group_name_H-M   'P 1'
#
loop_
_entity.id
_entity.type
_entity.pdbx_description
1 polymer ?
#
loop_
_entity_poly.entity_id
_entity_poly.type
_entity_poly.pdbx_seq_one_letter_code
_entity_poly.pdbx_strand_id
1 'polypeptide(L)'
;MLEPPGDVPQFEDVVEHPERDQPEHRGGDRRVDRERERPHRGEHHQYGHGVPQVTALLLTLAVEVPLYVAALVSLRLAPLWRAVALALVVNLLTHPVLWSALGERPPVLRVAAAEIVVWLVEAAILWLAVRRRPTLIALVAAGANAGSILAGALIAGFA
;
A
#
# COMPACT_ATOMS: atom_id res chain seq x y z
N MET A 1 42.86 -33.22 12.89
CA MET A 1 42.24 -33.74 11.65
C MET A 1 42.07 -32.54 10.73
N LEU A 2 42.73 -32.61 9.57
CA LEU A 2 43.02 -31.50 8.65
C LEU A 2 41.77 -30.94 7.95
N GLU A 3 41.78 -29.64 7.66
CA GLU A 3 40.89 -28.98 6.68
C GLU A 3 41.09 -29.57 5.28
N PRO A 4 40.07 -29.42 4.41
CA PRO A 4 40.36 -28.85 3.11
C PRO A 4 39.53 -27.57 2.83
N PRO A 5 40.17 -26.49 2.37
CA PRO A 5 39.48 -25.36 1.75
C PRO A 5 39.06 -25.75 0.33
N GLY A 6 37.77 -25.65 0.03
CA GLY A 6 37.19 -25.93 -1.28
C GLY A 6 37.11 -24.68 -2.15
N ASP A 7 37.75 -24.80 -3.30
CA ASP A 7 37.98 -23.84 -4.38
C ASP A 7 36.77 -23.07 -4.95
N VAL A 8 37.14 -21.94 -5.55
CA VAL A 8 36.38 -20.90 -6.28
C VAL A 8 35.83 -21.39 -7.64
N PRO A 9 34.84 -20.69 -8.23
CA PRO A 9 35.15 -19.85 -9.41
C PRO A 9 34.46 -18.46 -9.31
N GLN A 10 35.18 -17.34 -9.25
CA GLN A 10 35.70 -16.57 -10.40
C GLN A 10 34.82 -16.66 -11.64
N PHE A 11 33.83 -15.77 -11.72
CA PHE A 11 33.28 -15.34 -13.00
C PHE A 11 33.96 -14.03 -13.39
N GLU A 12 34.95 -14.21 -14.24
CA GLU A 12 35.57 -13.23 -15.11
C GLU A 12 34.54 -12.69 -16.12
N ASP A 13 34.53 -11.36 -16.23
CA ASP A 13 34.66 -10.62 -17.49
C ASP A 13 33.43 -10.50 -18.43
N VAL A 14 33.51 -9.51 -19.35
CA VAL A 14 32.61 -9.26 -20.50
C VAL A 14 31.37 -8.38 -20.11
N VAL A 15 31.23 -7.08 -20.42
CA VAL A 15 31.62 -6.29 -21.61
C VAL A 15 31.79 -4.81 -21.22
N GLU A 16 32.98 -4.26 -21.46
CA GLU A 16 33.16 -2.83 -21.70
C GLU A 16 32.65 -2.49 -23.11
N HIS A 17 31.74 -1.52 -23.22
CA HIS A 17 31.45 -0.86 -24.49
C HIS A 17 31.79 0.63 -24.38
N PRO A 18 32.99 1.04 -24.80
CA PRO A 18 33.32 2.44 -25.00
C PRO A 18 32.82 2.93 -26.37
N GLU A 19 32.39 4.18 -26.36
CA GLU A 19 32.46 5.14 -27.48
C GLU A 19 31.77 4.79 -28.80
N ARG A 20 30.76 5.58 -29.18
CA ARG A 20 30.77 6.26 -30.48
C ARG A 20 30.19 7.67 -30.39
N ASP A 21 31.09 8.61 -30.62
CA ASP A 21 30.86 9.97 -31.09
C ASP A 21 29.96 10.06 -32.34
N GLN A 22 29.41 11.27 -32.51
CA GLN A 22 29.16 12.04 -33.73
C GLN A 22 27.70 12.49 -33.94
N PRO A 23 27.45 13.59 -34.65
CA PRO A 23 28.00 14.93 -34.48
C PRO A 23 26.89 16.01 -34.45
N GLU A 24 27.29 17.22 -34.11
CA GLU A 24 26.49 18.44 -34.20
C GLU A 24 25.97 18.69 -35.63
N HIS A 25 24.66 18.92 -35.77
CA HIS A 25 24.10 19.59 -36.94
C HIS A 25 23.12 20.70 -36.54
N ARG A 26 23.71 21.90 -36.49
CA ARG A 26 23.35 23.08 -37.28
C ARG A 26 21.88 23.52 -37.22
N GLY A 27 21.70 24.69 -36.62
CA GLY A 27 20.42 25.37 -36.52
C GLY A 27 19.88 25.91 -37.84
N GLY A 28 18.66 26.44 -37.74
CA GLY A 28 18.03 27.22 -38.79
C GLY A 28 16.51 27.15 -38.72
N ASP A 29 15.91 28.22 -38.18
CA ASP A 29 14.66 28.79 -38.65
C ASP A 29 13.38 27.92 -38.71
N ARG A 30 12.45 28.21 -37.80
CA ARG A 30 11.27 29.05 -38.14
C ARG A 30 10.38 29.27 -36.93
N ARG A 31 10.29 30.54 -36.57
CA ARG A 31 9.19 31.15 -35.82
C ARG A 31 7.83 30.82 -36.46
N VAL A 32 6.85 30.66 -35.57
CA VAL A 32 5.44 31.05 -35.74
C VAL A 32 4.66 30.22 -36.77
N ASP A 33 3.88 29.25 -36.25
CA ASP A 33 2.47 29.14 -36.62
C ASP A 33 1.71 28.18 -35.69
N ARG A 34 0.60 28.69 -35.12
CA ARG A 34 -0.54 27.98 -34.49
C ARG A 34 -0.23 27.22 -33.19
N GLU A 35 -0.65 27.60 -31.99
CA GLU A 35 -1.87 28.28 -31.53
C GLU A 35 -3.11 27.97 -32.37
N ARG A 36 -3.57 26.72 -32.28
CA ARG A 36 -4.99 26.33 -32.23
C ARG A 36 -5.10 24.81 -32.21
N GLU A 37 -5.96 24.33 -31.32
CA GLU A 37 -6.52 22.97 -31.27
C GLU A 37 -5.57 21.89 -30.68
N ARG A 38 -5.81 21.27 -29.54
CA ARG A 38 -6.96 21.19 -28.62
C ARG A 38 -6.40 20.84 -27.24
N PRO A 39 -7.05 21.20 -26.13
CA PRO A 39 -6.74 20.58 -24.86
C PRO A 39 -7.06 19.10 -25.01
N HIS A 40 -6.06 18.25 -25.23
CA HIS A 40 -6.14 16.85 -24.83
C HIS A 40 -6.14 16.84 -23.30
N ARG A 41 -7.31 17.26 -22.77
CA ARG A 41 -8.02 16.63 -21.67
C ARG A 41 -8.07 15.16 -22.04
N GLY A 42 -6.93 14.49 -21.87
CA GLY A 42 -6.80 13.05 -21.97
C GLY A 42 -7.65 12.55 -20.85
N GLU A 43 -8.91 12.34 -21.22
CA GLU A 43 -9.93 11.55 -20.57
C GLU A 43 -9.24 10.67 -19.54
N HIS A 44 -9.28 11.15 -18.29
CA HIS A 44 -9.17 10.29 -17.14
C HIS A 44 -10.05 9.11 -17.48
N HIS A 45 -9.43 7.99 -17.82
CA HIS A 45 -10.06 6.72 -18.08
C HIS A 45 -10.72 6.30 -16.77
N GLN A 46 -11.83 6.95 -16.51
CA GLN A 46 -12.79 6.65 -15.51
C GLN A 46 -13.53 5.44 -16.07
N TYR A 47 -13.60 4.39 -15.25
CA TYR A 47 -14.39 3.17 -15.45
C TYR A 47 -13.72 2.03 -16.22
N GLY A 48 -12.77 1.38 -15.55
CA GLY A 48 -12.43 -0.02 -15.79
C GLY A 48 -12.62 -0.87 -14.52
N HIS A 49 -13.87 -1.25 -14.23
CA HIS A 49 -14.27 -2.40 -13.39
C HIS A 49 -13.42 -2.77 -12.16
N GLY A 50 -13.19 -1.82 -11.25
CA GLY A 50 -12.92 -2.14 -9.85
C GLY A 50 -14.24 -2.23 -9.11
N VAL A 51 -14.40 -3.20 -8.21
CA VAL A 51 -15.40 -3.09 -7.13
C VAL A 51 -15.29 -1.65 -6.58
N PRO A 52 -16.37 -0.86 -6.48
CA PRO A 52 -16.26 0.56 -6.13
C PRO A 52 -15.36 0.68 -4.89
N GLN A 53 -14.36 1.57 -4.87
CA GLN A 53 -13.48 1.76 -3.70
C GLN A 53 -14.31 1.95 -2.41
N VAL A 54 -15.50 2.52 -2.56
CA VAL A 54 -16.55 2.61 -1.54
C VAL A 54 -17.01 1.23 -1.04
N THR A 55 -17.29 0.27 -1.91
CA THR A 55 -17.65 -1.10 -1.53
C THR A 55 -16.51 -1.81 -0.79
N ALA A 56 -15.26 -1.65 -1.26
CA ALA A 56 -14.09 -2.18 -0.55
C ALA A 56 -13.99 -1.55 0.86
N LEU A 57 -14.16 -0.22 0.96
CA LEU A 57 -14.19 0.48 2.24
C LEU A 57 -15.30 -0.02 3.16
N LEU A 58 -16.52 -0.17 2.64
CA LEU A 58 -17.66 -0.63 3.43
C LEU A 58 -17.46 -2.06 3.92
N LEU A 59 -16.87 -2.93 3.09
CA LEU A 59 -16.53 -4.28 3.48
C LEU A 59 -15.47 -4.28 4.59
N THR A 60 -14.39 -3.52 4.43
CA THR A 60 -13.36 -3.35 5.44
C THR A 60 -13.96 -2.84 6.75
N LEU A 61 -14.76 -1.77 6.72
CA LEU A 61 -15.43 -1.23 7.90
C LEU A 61 -16.35 -2.27 8.56
N ALA A 62 -17.08 -3.05 7.78
CA ALA A 62 -17.97 -4.08 8.29
C ALA A 62 -17.22 -5.22 9.01
N VAL A 63 -15.97 -5.50 8.64
CA VAL A 63 -15.14 -6.55 9.27
C VAL A 63 -14.28 -5.98 10.40
N GLU A 64 -13.55 -4.91 10.13
CA GLU A 64 -12.54 -4.37 11.06
C GLU A 64 -13.17 -3.62 12.24
N VAL A 65 -14.25 -2.86 12.03
CA VAL A 65 -14.86 -2.09 13.12
C VAL A 65 -15.37 -3.00 14.24
N PRO A 66 -16.12 -4.09 13.98
CA PRO A 66 -16.51 -5.02 15.03
C PRO A 66 -15.32 -5.65 15.76
N LEU A 67 -14.26 -6.02 15.03
CA LEU A 67 -13.05 -6.61 15.63
C LEU A 67 -12.34 -5.61 16.55
N TYR A 68 -12.11 -4.38 16.09
CA TYR A 68 -11.51 -3.32 16.89
C TYR A 68 -12.37 -2.99 18.11
N VAL A 69 -13.68 -2.84 17.94
CA VAL A 69 -14.60 -2.53 19.04
C VAL A 69 -14.62 -3.64 20.08
N ALA A 70 -14.78 -4.89 19.65
CA ALA A 70 -14.80 -6.04 20.53
C ALA A 70 -13.48 -6.15 21.32
N ALA A 71 -12.34 -5.99 20.65
CA ALA A 71 -11.03 -6.03 21.30
C ALA A 71 -10.82 -4.88 22.29
N LEU A 72 -11.08 -3.63 21.88
CA LEU A 72 -10.88 -2.45 22.73
C LEU A 72 -11.79 -2.45 23.96
N VAL A 73 -13.04 -2.90 23.82
CA VAL A 73 -14.01 -2.97 24.92
C VAL A 73 -13.69 -4.14 25.85
N SER A 74 -13.46 -5.34 25.31
CA SER A 74 -13.16 -6.54 26.13
C SER A 74 -11.86 -6.39 26.93
N LEU A 75 -10.84 -5.76 26.34
CA LEU A 75 -9.57 -5.46 27.00
C LEU A 75 -9.62 -4.24 27.93
N ARG A 76 -10.80 -3.60 28.07
CA ARG A 76 -11.03 -2.38 28.87
C ARG A 76 -10.08 -1.24 28.50
N LEU A 77 -9.75 -1.13 27.22
CA LEU A 77 -8.87 -0.10 26.66
C LEU A 77 -9.63 1.19 26.35
N ALA A 78 -10.90 1.09 25.91
CA ALA A 78 -11.76 2.23 25.64
C ALA A 78 -13.23 1.90 25.94
N PRO A 79 -14.06 2.90 26.34
CA PRO A 79 -15.52 2.74 26.36
C PRO A 79 -16.07 2.57 24.94
N LEU A 80 -17.22 1.91 24.81
CA LEU A 80 -17.84 1.53 23.53
C LEU A 80 -17.82 2.64 22.47
N TRP A 81 -18.34 3.83 22.80
CA TRP A 81 -18.40 4.94 21.85
C TRP A 81 -17.02 5.42 21.37
N ARG A 82 -16.02 5.42 22.25
CA ARG A 82 -14.64 5.76 21.86
C ARG A 82 -14.03 4.65 21.02
N ALA A 83 -14.31 3.39 21.33
CA ALA A 83 -13.83 2.26 20.54
C ALA A 83 -14.37 2.30 19.10
N VAL A 84 -15.66 2.59 18.93
CA VAL A 84 -16.28 2.78 17.61
C VAL A 84 -15.65 3.96 16.87
N ALA A 85 -15.51 5.12 17.52
CA ALA A 85 -14.91 6.29 16.91
C ALA A 85 -13.45 6.04 16.48
N LEU A 86 -12.65 5.38 17.33
CA LEU A 86 -11.27 5.04 17.02
C LEU A 86 -11.18 4.06 15.84
N ALA A 87 -11.99 3.00 15.84
CA ALA A 87 -12.01 2.04 14.73
C ALA A 87 -12.32 2.73 13.40
N LEU A 88 -13.34 3.60 13.37
CA LEU A 88 -13.70 4.38 12.19
C LEU A 88 -12.58 5.33 11.76
N VAL A 89 -12.02 6.12 12.68
CA VAL A 89 -10.96 7.09 12.38
C VAL A 89 -9.72 6.39 11.82
N VAL A 90 -9.29 5.30 12.46
CA VAL A 90 -8.13 4.52 12.01
C VAL A 90 -8.35 4.05 10.57
N ASN A 91 -9.47 3.37 10.32
CA ASN A 91 -9.78 2.83 8.99
C ASN A 91 -9.92 3.93 7.91
N LEU A 92 -10.60 5.04 8.23
CA LEU A 92 -10.81 6.13 7.28
C LEU A 92 -9.52 6.89 6.94
N LEU A 93 -8.52 6.86 7.82
CA LEU A 93 -7.23 7.49 7.55
C LEU A 93 -6.27 6.57 6.79
N THR A 94 -6.28 5.26 7.06
CA THR A 94 -5.31 4.33 6.47
C THR A 94 -5.71 3.83 5.10
N HIS A 95 -6.96 3.41 4.91
CA HIS A 95 -7.38 2.72 3.68
C HIS A 95 -7.38 3.61 2.42
N PRO A 96 -7.88 4.86 2.44
CA PRO A 96 -7.79 5.73 1.25
C PRO A 96 -6.33 6.04 0.86
N VAL A 97 -5.45 6.18 1.85
CA VAL A 97 -4.01 6.41 1.62
C VAL A 97 -3.37 5.16 1.04
N LEU A 98 -3.68 3.98 1.57
CA LEU A 98 -3.21 2.69 1.06
C LEU A 98 -3.59 2.50 -0.41
N TRP A 99 -4.86 2.71 -0.78
CA TRP A 99 -5.32 2.52 -2.15
C TRP A 99 -4.73 3.52 -3.13
N SER A 100 -4.58 4.78 -2.72
CA SER A 100 -3.91 5.78 -3.56
C SER A 100 -2.42 5.48 -3.76
N ALA A 101 -1.77 4.88 -2.77
CA ALA A 101 -0.36 4.49 -2.84
C ALA A 101 -0.10 3.22 -3.65
N LEU A 102 -1.04 2.27 -3.71
CA LEU A 102 -0.85 0.98 -4.39
C LEU A 102 -1.14 1.02 -5.90
N GLY A 103 -2.11 1.83 -6.34
CA GLY A 103 -2.59 1.81 -7.72
C GLY A 103 -3.37 0.53 -8.06
N GLU A 104 -3.63 0.29 -9.35
CA GLU A 104 -4.57 -0.77 -9.78
C GLU A 104 -4.00 -2.20 -9.69
N ARG A 105 -2.69 -2.37 -9.95
CA ARG A 105 -2.03 -3.69 -10.01
C ARG A 105 -0.66 -3.65 -9.33
N PRO A 106 -0.60 -3.41 -8.02
CA PRO A 106 0.66 -3.42 -7.29
C PRO A 106 1.30 -4.82 -7.31
N PRO A 107 2.64 -4.92 -7.40
CA PRO A 107 3.33 -6.19 -7.17
C PRO A 107 3.14 -6.65 -5.71
N VAL A 108 3.11 -7.96 -5.49
CA VAL A 108 2.83 -8.57 -4.16
C VAL A 108 3.72 -8.02 -3.06
N LEU A 109 5.02 -7.82 -3.33
CA LEU A 109 5.96 -7.26 -2.36
C LEU A 109 5.59 -5.83 -1.93
N ARG A 110 5.05 -5.02 -2.85
CA ARG A 110 4.59 -3.65 -2.54
C ARG A 110 3.31 -3.68 -1.72
N VAL A 111 2.40 -4.61 -1.99
CA VAL A 111 1.21 -4.84 -1.14
C VAL A 111 1.66 -5.23 0.26
N ALA A 112 2.51 -6.25 0.40
CA ALA A 112 3.00 -6.70 1.71
C ALA A 112 3.70 -5.58 2.49
N ALA A 113 4.56 -4.79 1.83
CA ALA A 113 5.21 -3.65 2.46
C ALA A 113 4.20 -2.57 2.90
N ALA A 114 3.20 -2.27 2.06
CA ALA A 114 2.17 -1.30 2.38
C ALA A 114 1.29 -1.76 3.54
N GLU A 115 0.95 -3.06 3.61
CA GLU A 115 0.21 -3.64 4.73
C GLU A 115 0.98 -3.53 6.04
N ILE A 116 2.29 -3.81 6.03
CA ILE A 116 3.14 -3.64 7.21
C ILE A 116 3.12 -2.17 7.66
N VAL A 117 3.27 -1.23 6.73
CA VAL A 117 3.24 0.20 7.04
C VAL A 117 1.88 0.63 7.61
N VAL A 118 0.79 0.21 6.99
CA VAL A 118 -0.57 0.49 7.47
C VAL A 118 -0.75 -0.08 8.87
N TRP A 119 -0.44 -1.36 9.08
CA TRP A 119 -0.50 -1.98 10.41
C TRP A 119 0.26 -1.20 11.48
N LEU A 120 1.47 -0.75 11.19
CA LEU A 120 2.26 0.06 12.12
C LEU A 120 1.62 1.43 12.38
N VAL A 121 1.06 2.08 11.36
CA VAL A 121 0.35 3.36 11.49
C VAL A 121 -0.93 3.20 12.33
N GLU A 122 -1.72 2.16 12.08
CA GLU A 122 -2.93 1.88 12.86
C GLU A 122 -2.60 1.62 14.33
N ALA A 123 -1.59 0.78 14.58
CA ALA A 123 -1.11 0.50 15.93
C ALA A 123 -0.60 1.78 16.62
N ALA A 124 0.10 2.66 15.89
CA ALA A 124 0.58 3.94 16.42
C ALA A 124 -0.56 4.90 16.75
N ILE A 125 -1.57 5.04 15.88
CA ILE A 125 -2.76 5.88 16.12
C ILE A 125 -3.52 5.37 17.36
N LEU A 126 -3.78 4.07 17.43
CA LEU A 126 -4.47 3.46 18.57
C LEU A 126 -3.66 3.60 19.86
N TRP A 127 -2.35 3.40 19.79
CA TRP A 127 -1.47 3.59 20.95
C TRP A 127 -1.46 5.03 21.42
N LEU A 128 -1.41 6.01 20.51
CA LEU A 128 -1.43 7.42 20.88
C LEU A 128 -2.77 7.82 21.54
N ALA A 129 -3.88 7.22 21.09
CA ALA A 129 -5.21 7.49 21.61
C ALA A 129 -5.48 6.81 22.96
N VAL A 130 -5.07 5.55 23.13
CA VAL A 130 -5.34 4.75 24.34
C VAL A 130 -4.23 4.91 25.38
N ARG A 131 -2.98 5.12 24.92
CA ARG A 131 -1.74 5.24 25.72
C ARG A 131 -1.50 4.10 26.71
N ARG A 132 -1.94 2.89 26.39
CA ARG A 132 -1.79 1.71 27.26
C ARG A 132 -1.41 0.48 26.45
N ARG A 133 -0.54 -0.36 27.04
CA ARG A 133 -0.22 -1.73 26.58
C ARG A 133 0.06 -1.83 25.06
N PRO A 134 1.17 -1.24 24.56
CA PRO A 134 1.47 -1.16 23.13
C PRO A 134 1.47 -2.53 22.43
N THR A 135 1.96 -3.57 23.11
CA THR A 135 1.97 -4.95 22.57
C THR A 135 0.57 -5.48 22.29
N LEU A 136 -0.41 -5.25 23.18
CA LEU A 136 -1.79 -5.67 22.92
C LEU A 136 -2.41 -4.88 21.77
N ILE A 137 -2.13 -3.58 21.68
CA ILE A 137 -2.63 -2.75 20.59
C ILE A 137 -2.08 -3.24 19.25
N ALA A 138 -0.79 -3.56 19.17
CA ALA A 138 -0.18 -4.11 17.97
C ALA A 138 -0.81 -5.45 17.55
N LEU A 139 -1.09 -6.34 18.52
CA LEU A 139 -1.76 -7.62 18.25
C LEU A 139 -3.20 -7.43 17.77
N VAL A 140 -3.94 -6.48 18.35
CA VAL A 140 -5.30 -6.17 17.92
C VAL A 140 -5.31 -5.64 16.49
N ALA A 141 -4.41 -4.70 16.17
CA ALA A 141 -4.28 -4.18 14.81
C ALA A 141 -3.87 -5.26 13.80
N ALA A 142 -2.95 -6.16 14.20
CA ALA A 142 -2.55 -7.29 13.35
C ALA A 142 -3.71 -8.24 13.09
N GLY A 143 -4.50 -8.55 14.12
CA GLY A 143 -5.67 -9.44 13.99
C GLY A 143 -6.78 -8.85 13.13
N ALA A 144 -7.04 -7.54 13.23
CA ALA A 144 -8.03 -6.86 12.40
C ALA A 144 -7.62 -6.89 10.91
N ASN A 145 -6.36 -6.53 10.62
CA ASN A 145 -5.84 -6.48 9.27
C ASN A 145 -5.74 -7.90 8.63
N ALA A 146 -5.27 -8.90 9.38
CA ALA A 146 -5.32 -10.29 8.92
C ALA A 146 -6.75 -10.78 8.63
N GLY A 147 -7.72 -10.36 9.46
CA GLY A 147 -9.13 -10.69 9.27
C GLY A 147 -9.72 -10.08 8.00
N SER A 148 -9.37 -8.84 7.67
CA SER A 148 -9.84 -8.18 6.44
C SER A 148 -9.20 -8.75 5.18
N ILE A 149 -7.90 -9.07 5.21
CA ILE A 149 -7.21 -9.79 4.12
C ILE A 149 -7.89 -11.15 3.87
N LEU A 150 -8.17 -11.91 4.93
CA LEU A 150 -8.84 -13.21 4.82
C LEU A 150 -10.25 -13.06 4.24
N ALA A 151 -11.03 -12.08 4.71
CA ALA A 151 -12.36 -11.81 4.18
C ALA A 151 -12.32 -11.44 2.69
N GLY A 152 -11.38 -10.58 2.29
CA GLY A 152 -11.15 -10.21 0.90
C GLY A 152 -10.76 -11.40 0.04
N ALA A 153 -9.83 -12.24 0.53
CA ALA A 153 -9.39 -13.45 -0.16
C ALA A 153 -10.52 -14.47 -0.33
N LEU A 154 -11.37 -14.66 0.68
CA LEU A 154 -12.54 -15.52 0.58
C LEU A 154 -13.51 -15.01 -0.49
N ILE A 155 -13.87 -13.73 -0.44
CA ILE A 155 -14.82 -13.15 -1.42
C ILE A 155 -14.25 -13.21 -2.85
N ALA A 156 -12.96 -12.92 -3.02
CA ALA A 156 -12.30 -12.98 -4.32
C ALA A 156 -12.10 -14.42 -4.83
N GLY A 157 -11.95 -15.41 -3.94
CA GLY A 157 -11.83 -16.82 -4.30
C GLY A 157 -13.17 -17.50 -4.66
N PHE A 158 -14.30 -16.87 -4.33
CA PHE A 158 -15.65 -17.33 -4.70
C PHE A 158 -16.27 -16.53 -5.86
N ALA A 159 -15.55 -15.56 -6.44
CA ALA A 159 -15.97 -14.72 -7.56
C ALA A 159 -15.30 -15.14 -8.87
#